data_AF-A0A6L7LFU4-F1
#
_entry.id   AF-A0A6L7LFU4-F1
#
_cell.length_a   1.000
_cell.length_b   1.000
_cell.length_c   1.000
_cell.angle_alpha   90.00
_cell.angle_beta   90.00
_cell.angle_gamma   90.00
#
_symmetry.space_group_name_H-M   'P 1'
#
loop_
_entity.id
_entity.type
_entity.pdbx_description
1 polymer ?
#
loop_
_entity_poly.entity_id
_entity_poly.type
_entity_poly.pdbx_seq_one_letter_code
_entity_poly.pdbx_strand_id
1 'polypeptide(L)'
;MIDQRETELARHAKLWLRPRIGTEAALVGGMIRVIWDESLEDNEFLNEHADNIQEFRNSIIREFDLANVERLTGVSREDVQAAARLFAEERPGAILYALETLPRQLYEECSRALVNLALVTGNIGRRSSGLYPLFTGANEQGARDVGCVPDSLPGHRQVDDERNRQRVSRAWDADIPSSPGIGIRELAGAVDSGLVKAVHVIGDSPNFTNGELGDFRTALD
;
A
#
# COMPACT_ATOMS: atom_id res chain seq x y z
N MET A 1 -4.89 -6.68 -16.14
CA MET A 1 -3.50 -6.70 -15.64
C MET A 1 -2.90 -5.32 -15.82
N ILE A 2 -2.23 -4.79 -14.80
CA ILE A 2 -1.48 -3.53 -14.88
C ILE A 2 -0.02 -3.89 -14.60
N ASP A 3 0.83 -3.87 -15.63
CA ASP A 3 2.28 -4.11 -15.55
C ASP A 3 2.93 -3.55 -16.82
N GLN A 4 4.08 -2.91 -16.72
CA GLN A 4 4.80 -2.38 -17.88
C GLN A 4 5.36 -3.47 -18.79
N ARG A 5 5.65 -4.63 -18.19
CA ARG A 5 6.34 -5.76 -18.79
C ARG A 5 5.33 -6.79 -19.28
N GLU A 6 5.66 -7.43 -20.38
CA GLU A 6 4.93 -8.59 -20.86
C GLU A 6 5.35 -9.81 -20.04
N THR A 7 4.63 -10.08 -18.95
CA THR A 7 4.82 -11.32 -18.17
C THR A 7 3.95 -12.44 -18.73
N GLU A 8 4.19 -13.68 -18.30
CA GLU A 8 3.35 -14.81 -18.70
C GLU A 8 1.87 -14.62 -18.35
N LEU A 9 1.55 -13.89 -17.27
CA LEU A 9 0.17 -13.56 -16.89
C LEU A 9 -0.51 -12.61 -17.89
N ALA A 10 0.25 -11.79 -18.62
CA ALA A 10 -0.31 -10.86 -19.60
C ALA A 10 -1.05 -11.62 -20.72
N ARG A 11 -0.60 -12.83 -21.06
CA ARG A 11 -1.24 -13.70 -22.07
C ARG A 11 -2.62 -14.18 -21.67
N HIS A 12 -2.94 -14.16 -20.38
CA HIS A 12 -4.24 -14.55 -19.83
C HIS A 12 -5.12 -13.36 -19.48
N ALA A 13 -4.61 -12.13 -19.60
CA ALA A 13 -5.35 -10.93 -19.23
C ALA A 13 -6.34 -10.54 -20.33
N LYS A 14 -7.61 -10.32 -19.94
CA LYS A 14 -8.63 -9.71 -20.83
C LYS A 14 -8.22 -8.31 -21.29
N LEU A 15 -7.56 -7.57 -20.41
CA LEU A 15 -7.00 -6.25 -20.69
C LEU A 15 -5.64 -6.14 -20.00
N TRP A 16 -4.62 -5.68 -20.74
CA TRP A 16 -3.28 -5.45 -20.23
C TRP A 16 -2.90 -3.97 -20.42
N LEU A 17 -2.78 -3.26 -19.30
CA LEU A 17 -2.42 -1.85 -19.26
C LEU A 17 -0.95 -1.68 -18.89
N ARG A 18 -0.30 -0.74 -19.57
CA ARG A 18 1.15 -0.53 -19.49
C ARG A 18 1.47 0.93 -19.13
N PRO A 19 1.12 1.39 -17.91
CA PRO A 19 1.40 2.77 -17.51
C PRO A 19 2.91 3.02 -17.41
N ARG A 20 3.36 4.24 -17.65
CA ARG A 20 4.73 4.66 -17.32
C ARG A 20 5.02 4.36 -15.84
N ILE A 21 6.24 3.90 -15.54
CA ILE A 21 6.63 3.53 -14.18
C ILE A 21 6.45 4.74 -13.25
N GLY A 22 5.80 4.52 -12.11
CA GLY A 22 5.51 5.57 -11.12
C GLY A 22 4.24 6.37 -11.38
N THR A 23 3.39 5.94 -12.32
CA THR A 23 2.11 6.59 -12.65
C THR A 23 0.90 5.72 -12.38
N GLU A 24 1.08 4.59 -11.71
CA GLU A 24 0.08 3.58 -11.39
C GLU A 24 -1.04 4.14 -10.52
N ALA A 25 -0.70 4.94 -9.50
CA ALA A 25 -1.69 5.62 -8.68
C ALA A 25 -2.58 6.56 -9.53
N ALA A 26 -2.00 7.23 -10.54
CA ALA A 26 -2.75 8.09 -11.43
C ALA A 26 -3.63 7.33 -12.42
N LEU A 27 -3.17 6.17 -12.89
CA LEU A 27 -3.99 5.26 -13.67
C LEU A 27 -5.22 4.80 -12.87
N VAL A 28 -5.01 4.37 -11.62
CA VAL A 28 -6.08 3.95 -10.71
C VAL A 28 -7.03 5.11 -10.39
N GLY A 29 -6.50 6.32 -10.14
CA GLY A 29 -7.31 7.53 -9.96
C GLY A 29 -8.17 7.85 -11.19
N GLY A 30 -7.63 7.68 -12.39
CA GLY A 30 -8.38 7.78 -13.65
C GLY A 30 -9.49 6.73 -13.78
N MET A 31 -9.25 5.49 -13.33
CA MET A 31 -10.30 4.48 -13.30
C MET A 31 -11.42 4.85 -12.32
N ILE A 32 -11.08 5.32 -11.12
CA ILE A 32 -12.06 5.79 -10.13
C ILE A 32 -12.87 6.96 -10.69
N ARG A 33 -12.21 7.88 -11.41
CA ARG A 33 -12.88 8.99 -12.09
C ARG A 33 -13.97 8.50 -13.04
N VAL A 34 -13.64 7.53 -13.91
CA VAL A 34 -14.60 6.95 -14.86
C VAL A 34 -15.77 6.32 -14.12
N ILE A 35 -15.50 5.57 -13.04
CA ILE A 35 -16.55 4.90 -12.26
C ILE A 35 -17.58 5.92 -11.76
N TRP A 36 -17.16 7.07 -11.24
CA TRP A 36 -18.11 8.09 -10.80
C TRP A 36 -18.75 8.92 -11.91
N ASP A 37 -18.04 9.19 -13.00
CA ASP A 37 -18.63 9.88 -14.15
C ASP A 37 -19.76 9.04 -14.76
N GLU A 38 -19.63 7.71 -14.71
CA GLU A 38 -20.59 6.75 -15.25
C GLU A 38 -21.56 6.20 -14.21
N SER A 39 -21.48 6.66 -12.95
CA SER A 39 -22.33 6.20 -11.84
C SER A 39 -22.27 4.68 -11.59
N LEU A 40 -21.07 4.10 -11.69
CA LEU A 40 -20.80 2.66 -11.53
C LEU A 40 -20.33 2.30 -10.11
N GLU A 41 -20.27 3.24 -9.17
CA GLU A 41 -19.88 2.99 -7.79
C GLU A 41 -20.89 2.14 -7.00
N ASP A 42 -20.45 1.47 -5.94
CA ASP A 42 -21.33 0.81 -4.96
C ASP A 42 -21.81 1.82 -3.91
N ASN A 43 -22.85 2.58 -4.24
CA ASN A 43 -23.38 3.64 -3.37
C ASN A 43 -23.88 3.11 -2.01
N GLU A 44 -24.49 1.92 -1.98
CA GLU A 44 -24.96 1.31 -0.74
C GLU A 44 -23.78 0.98 0.17
N PHE A 45 -22.77 0.28 -0.36
CA PHE A 45 -21.55 -0.03 0.39
C PHE A 45 -20.85 1.23 0.90
N LEU A 46 -20.71 2.25 0.05
CA LEU A 46 -20.03 3.50 0.43
C LEU A 46 -20.76 4.22 1.57
N ASN A 47 -22.08 4.28 1.54
CA ASN A 47 -22.87 4.94 2.58
C ASN A 47 -22.82 4.19 3.93
N GLU A 48 -22.64 2.87 3.91
CA GLU A 48 -22.60 2.04 5.12
C GLU A 48 -21.21 1.93 5.74
N HIS A 49 -20.16 1.99 4.91
CA HIS A 49 -18.81 1.57 5.32
C HIS A 49 -17.71 2.60 5.11
N ALA A 50 -18.02 3.78 4.56
CA ALA A 50 -17.00 4.78 4.27
C ALA A 50 -17.48 6.21 4.55
N ASP A 51 -16.52 7.04 4.97
CA ASP A 51 -16.74 8.45 5.29
C ASP A 51 -16.07 9.37 4.26
N ASN A 52 -16.40 10.66 4.28
CA ASN A 52 -15.78 11.71 3.45
C ASN A 52 -15.89 11.49 1.93
N ILE A 53 -16.90 10.73 1.48
CA ILE A 53 -17.08 10.35 0.07
C ILE A 53 -17.21 11.56 -0.85
N GLN A 54 -17.93 12.60 -0.44
CA GLN A 54 -18.10 13.80 -1.27
C GLN A 54 -16.79 14.57 -1.45
N GLU A 55 -16.00 14.71 -0.39
CA GLU A 55 -14.68 15.34 -0.48
C GLU A 55 -13.75 14.54 -1.40
N PHE A 56 -13.73 13.22 -1.24
CA PHE A 56 -12.92 12.33 -2.06
C PHE A 56 -13.36 12.33 -3.53
N ARG A 57 -14.67 12.30 -3.81
CA ARG A 57 -15.20 12.41 -5.18
C ARG A 57 -14.79 13.71 -5.84
N ASN A 58 -14.90 14.82 -5.12
CA ASN A 58 -14.49 16.14 -5.63
C ASN A 58 -12.99 16.22 -5.89
N SER A 59 -12.15 15.62 -5.03
CA SER A 59 -10.70 15.60 -5.24
C SER A 59 -10.35 14.81 -6.50
N ILE A 60 -10.96 13.66 -6.72
CA ILE A 60 -10.70 12.85 -7.92
C ILE A 60 -11.18 13.57 -9.19
N ILE A 61 -12.37 14.19 -9.15
CA ILE A 61 -12.89 14.96 -10.29
C ILE A 61 -11.94 16.11 -10.65
N ARG A 62 -11.36 16.77 -9.64
CA ARG A 62 -10.42 17.87 -9.85
C ARG A 62 -9.06 17.40 -10.39
N GLU A 63 -8.55 16.30 -9.90
CA GLU A 63 -7.14 15.89 -10.11
C GLU A 63 -6.93 14.94 -11.29
N PHE A 64 -7.93 14.11 -11.61
CA PHE A 64 -7.80 13.04 -12.60
C PHE A 64 -8.66 13.29 -13.85
N ASP A 65 -8.41 14.41 -14.52
CA ASP A 65 -8.89 14.59 -15.90
C ASP A 65 -8.27 13.52 -16.82
N LEU A 66 -9.11 12.86 -17.64
CA LEU A 66 -8.67 11.72 -18.47
C LEU A 66 -7.63 12.11 -19.53
N ALA A 67 -7.63 13.34 -20.03
CA ALA A 67 -6.58 13.81 -20.94
C ALA A 67 -5.24 13.88 -20.21
N ASN A 68 -5.25 14.37 -18.98
CA ASN A 68 -4.05 14.40 -18.15
C ASN A 68 -3.60 12.99 -17.73
N VAL A 69 -4.53 12.10 -17.38
CA VAL A 69 -4.21 10.69 -17.04
C VAL A 69 -3.56 9.99 -18.23
N GLU A 70 -4.12 10.12 -19.43
CA GLU A 70 -3.53 9.56 -20.66
C GLU A 70 -2.13 10.13 -20.91
N ARG A 71 -1.98 11.45 -20.81
CA ARG A 71 -0.68 12.11 -20.99
C ARG A 71 0.34 11.71 -19.94
N LEU A 72 -0.07 11.45 -18.69
CA LEU A 72 0.84 11.08 -17.61
C LEU A 72 1.22 9.59 -17.71
N THR A 73 0.23 8.73 -17.81
CA THR A 73 0.40 7.27 -17.76
C THR A 73 0.83 6.69 -19.10
N GLY A 74 0.46 7.30 -20.21
CA GLY A 74 0.63 6.72 -21.55
C GLY A 74 -0.38 5.63 -21.89
N VAL A 75 -1.41 5.42 -21.05
CA VAL A 75 -2.54 4.52 -21.32
C VAL A 75 -3.64 5.33 -21.99
N SER A 76 -4.21 4.81 -23.09
CA SER A 76 -5.29 5.50 -23.83
C SER A 76 -6.52 5.72 -22.94
N ARG A 77 -7.31 6.76 -23.20
CA ARG A 77 -8.54 7.01 -22.43
C ARG A 77 -9.52 5.87 -22.56
N GLU A 78 -9.59 5.30 -23.77
CA GLU A 78 -10.42 4.16 -24.10
C GLU A 78 -10.07 2.95 -23.22
N ASP A 79 -8.78 2.68 -23.03
CA ASP A 79 -8.31 1.58 -22.19
C ASP A 79 -8.55 1.85 -20.69
N VAL A 80 -8.37 3.09 -20.22
CA VAL A 80 -8.71 3.48 -18.84
C VAL A 80 -10.20 3.26 -18.58
N GLN A 81 -11.06 3.70 -19.50
CA GLN A 81 -12.50 3.52 -19.41
C GLN A 81 -12.90 2.04 -19.45
N ALA A 82 -12.32 1.27 -20.37
CA ALA A 82 -12.58 -0.16 -20.49
C ALA A 82 -12.19 -0.90 -19.20
N ALA A 83 -11.04 -0.57 -18.60
CA ALA A 83 -10.61 -1.15 -17.34
C ALA A 83 -11.52 -0.80 -16.16
N ALA A 84 -11.94 0.47 -16.08
CA ALA A 84 -12.83 0.97 -15.05
C ALA A 84 -14.19 0.25 -15.07
N ARG A 85 -14.83 0.20 -16.26
CA ARG A 85 -16.11 -0.51 -16.47
C ARG A 85 -15.96 -1.99 -16.16
N LEU A 86 -14.92 -2.64 -16.68
CA LEU A 86 -14.67 -4.05 -16.45
C LEU A 86 -14.59 -4.37 -14.95
N PHE A 87 -13.82 -3.59 -14.19
CA PHE A 87 -13.63 -3.83 -12.76
C PHE A 87 -14.87 -3.46 -11.92
N ALA A 88 -15.62 -2.43 -12.32
CA ALA A 88 -16.79 -1.99 -11.58
C ALA A 88 -18.04 -2.83 -11.85
N GLU A 89 -18.20 -3.39 -13.05
CA GLU A 89 -19.39 -4.17 -13.44
C GLU A 89 -19.23 -5.67 -13.16
N GLU A 90 -18.04 -6.25 -13.39
CA GLU A 90 -17.79 -7.68 -13.14
C GLU A 90 -17.45 -7.92 -11.65
N ARG A 91 -18.47 -7.94 -10.79
CA ARG A 91 -18.34 -8.17 -9.33
C ARG A 91 -18.63 -9.63 -8.93
N PRO A 92 -18.00 -10.16 -7.86
CA PRO A 92 -16.98 -9.52 -7.03
C PRO A 92 -15.60 -9.52 -7.70
N GLY A 93 -14.85 -8.43 -7.51
CA GLY A 93 -13.47 -8.26 -7.98
C GLY A 93 -12.45 -8.34 -6.84
N ALA A 94 -11.29 -8.93 -7.13
CA ALA A 94 -10.14 -8.98 -6.21
C ALA A 94 -8.93 -8.27 -6.81
N ILE A 95 -8.17 -7.57 -5.98
CA ILE A 95 -6.94 -6.88 -6.36
C ILE A 95 -5.76 -7.65 -5.77
N LEU A 96 -5.02 -8.36 -6.61
CA LEU A 96 -3.73 -8.94 -6.24
C LEU A 96 -2.64 -7.95 -6.69
N TYR A 97 -1.78 -7.52 -5.77
CA TYR A 97 -0.79 -6.51 -6.10
C TYR A 97 0.55 -6.73 -5.41
N ALA A 98 1.62 -6.42 -6.14
CA ALA A 98 2.96 -6.23 -5.63
C ALA A 98 3.45 -4.88 -6.18
N LEU A 99 4.21 -4.14 -5.39
CA LEU A 99 4.69 -2.79 -5.75
C LEU A 99 6.20 -2.74 -5.96
N GLU A 100 6.88 -3.90 -6.06
CA GLU A 100 8.34 -3.99 -6.14
C GLU A 100 8.96 -3.23 -7.33
N THR A 101 8.19 -3.03 -8.41
CA THR A 101 8.61 -2.26 -9.58
C THR A 101 8.53 -0.75 -9.38
N LEU A 102 7.81 -0.30 -8.35
CA LEU A 102 7.70 1.10 -8.01
C LEU A 102 8.88 1.57 -7.14
N PRO A 103 9.24 2.85 -7.22
CA PRO A 103 10.02 3.50 -6.17
C PRO A 103 9.28 3.42 -4.82
N ARG A 104 10.01 3.09 -3.74
CA ARG A 104 9.44 2.85 -2.41
C ARG A 104 8.62 4.03 -1.86
N GLN A 105 8.97 5.26 -2.25
CA GLN A 105 8.23 6.47 -1.87
C GLN A 105 6.81 6.54 -2.45
N LEU A 106 6.52 5.78 -3.51
CA LEU A 106 5.20 5.74 -4.15
C LEU A 106 4.30 4.59 -3.64
N TYR A 107 4.82 3.72 -2.76
CA TYR A 107 4.09 2.53 -2.31
C TYR A 107 2.80 2.90 -1.58
N GLU A 108 2.87 3.89 -0.70
CA GLU A 108 1.73 4.33 0.09
C GLU A 108 0.63 4.90 -0.82
N GLU A 109 1.01 5.81 -1.71
CA GLU A 109 0.08 6.44 -2.66
C GLU A 109 -0.62 5.40 -3.54
N CYS A 110 0.14 4.48 -4.13
CA CYS A 110 -0.43 3.43 -4.96
C CYS A 110 -1.32 2.46 -4.16
N SER A 111 -0.91 2.08 -2.95
CA SER A 111 -1.72 1.22 -2.08
C SER A 111 -3.04 1.89 -1.71
N ARG A 112 -3.01 3.18 -1.35
CA ARG A 112 -4.22 3.96 -1.04
C ARG A 112 -5.14 4.07 -2.25
N ALA A 113 -4.60 4.31 -3.44
CA ALA A 113 -5.39 4.34 -4.66
C ALA A 113 -6.11 3.00 -4.92
N LEU A 114 -5.43 1.87 -4.75
CA LEU A 114 -6.02 0.53 -4.89
C LEU A 114 -7.11 0.27 -3.84
N VAL A 115 -6.86 0.65 -2.57
CA VAL A 115 -7.87 0.55 -1.49
C VAL A 115 -9.10 1.37 -1.84
N ASN A 116 -8.92 2.61 -2.30
CA ASN A 116 -10.02 3.48 -2.70
C ASN A 116 -10.80 2.89 -3.87
N LEU A 117 -10.14 2.31 -4.87
CA LEU A 117 -10.82 1.63 -5.98
C LEU A 117 -11.68 0.47 -5.49
N ALA A 118 -11.16 -0.35 -4.55
CA ALA A 118 -11.91 -1.46 -3.97
C ALA A 118 -13.10 -0.98 -3.13
N LEU A 119 -12.95 0.11 -2.37
CA LEU A 119 -14.03 0.73 -1.59
C LEU A 119 -15.13 1.30 -2.51
N VAL A 120 -14.74 2.09 -3.52
CA VAL A 120 -15.68 2.69 -4.49
C VAL A 120 -16.49 1.64 -5.24
N THR A 121 -15.93 0.45 -5.45
CA THR A 121 -16.61 -0.67 -6.11
C THR A 121 -17.27 -1.67 -5.15
N GLY A 122 -17.21 -1.43 -3.83
CA GLY A 122 -17.79 -2.34 -2.83
C GLY A 122 -17.17 -3.74 -2.83
N ASN A 123 -15.92 -3.86 -3.27
CA ASN A 123 -15.21 -5.13 -3.41
C ASN A 123 -14.47 -5.53 -2.11
N ILE A 124 -15.03 -5.21 -0.94
CA ILE A 124 -14.48 -5.52 0.39
C ILE A 124 -15.49 -6.32 1.20
N GLY A 125 -15.00 -7.27 2.01
CA GLY A 125 -15.84 -8.04 2.93
C GLY A 125 -16.74 -9.10 2.27
N ARG A 126 -16.53 -9.39 0.98
CA ARG A 126 -17.30 -10.38 0.21
C ARG A 126 -16.40 -11.55 -0.21
N ARG A 127 -16.99 -12.73 -0.41
CA ARG A 127 -16.25 -13.89 -0.92
C ARG A 127 -15.72 -13.58 -2.32
N SER A 128 -14.47 -13.97 -2.60
CA SER A 128 -13.78 -13.72 -3.87
C SER A 128 -13.56 -12.23 -4.19
N SER A 129 -13.60 -11.36 -3.18
CA SER A 129 -13.23 -9.95 -3.29
C SER A 129 -12.04 -9.59 -2.39
N GLY A 130 -11.61 -8.34 -2.41
CA GLY A 130 -10.64 -7.79 -1.46
C GLY A 130 -9.30 -7.43 -2.09
N LEU A 131 -8.37 -7.00 -1.24
CA LEU A 131 -7.00 -6.71 -1.63
C LEU A 131 -6.05 -7.75 -1.04
N TYR A 132 -5.13 -8.21 -1.87
CA TYR A 132 -4.16 -9.24 -1.55
C TYR A 132 -2.77 -8.70 -1.89
N PRO A 133 -2.11 -7.98 -0.95
CA PRO A 133 -0.71 -7.65 -1.11
C PRO A 133 0.13 -8.92 -1.17
N LEU A 134 0.93 -9.06 -2.21
CA LEU A 134 1.83 -10.17 -2.40
C LEU A 134 3.18 -9.82 -1.77
N PHE A 135 3.37 -10.29 -0.53
CA PHE A 135 4.62 -10.13 0.20
C PHE A 135 5.70 -11.10 -0.32
N THR A 136 6.96 -10.69 -0.26
CA THR A 136 8.09 -11.50 -0.73
C THR A 136 8.66 -12.39 0.37
N GLY A 137 8.56 -11.97 1.63
CA GLY A 137 9.07 -12.73 2.78
C GLY A 137 8.16 -13.88 3.19
N ALA A 138 8.74 -15.06 3.43
CA ALA A 138 8.00 -16.27 3.85
C ALA A 138 7.16 -16.07 5.14
N ASN A 139 7.57 -15.13 6.00
CA ASN A 139 6.87 -14.79 7.23
C ASN A 139 6.83 -13.28 7.50
N GLU A 140 6.77 -12.44 6.46
CA GLU A 140 6.71 -10.98 6.64
C GLU A 140 5.45 -10.58 7.44
N GLN A 141 4.31 -11.18 7.11
CA GLN A 141 3.07 -10.97 7.85
C GLN A 141 3.21 -11.41 9.32
N GLY A 142 3.74 -12.61 9.56
CA GLY A 142 3.90 -13.12 10.93
C GLY A 142 4.89 -12.30 11.76
N ALA A 143 5.95 -11.77 11.16
CA ALA A 143 6.86 -10.84 11.83
C ALA A 143 6.14 -9.57 12.32
N ARG A 144 5.27 -8.99 11.47
CA ARG A 144 4.41 -7.86 11.87
C ARG A 144 3.41 -8.27 12.94
N ASP A 145 2.80 -9.44 12.82
CA ASP A 145 1.82 -9.96 13.78
C ASP A 145 2.42 -10.12 15.18
N VAL A 146 3.70 -10.47 15.29
CA VAL A 146 4.41 -10.58 16.59
C VAL A 146 5.08 -9.27 17.03
N GLY A 147 4.82 -8.15 16.35
CA GLY A 147 5.30 -6.83 16.76
C GLY A 147 6.75 -6.53 16.37
N CYS A 148 7.29 -7.14 15.32
CA CYS A 148 8.61 -6.77 14.76
C CYS A 148 8.54 -5.45 13.94
N VAL A 149 7.90 -4.43 14.51
CA VAL A 149 7.77 -3.08 13.96
C VAL A 149 7.90 -2.06 15.11
N PRO A 150 8.38 -0.84 14.86
CA PRO A 150 8.72 0.10 15.94
C PRO A 150 7.51 0.66 16.69
N ASP A 151 6.32 0.65 16.10
CA ASP A 151 5.13 1.35 16.58
C ASP A 151 4.06 0.44 17.18
N SER A 152 4.21 -0.88 17.03
CA SER A 152 3.15 -1.84 17.36
C SER A 152 3.65 -3.01 18.21
N LEU A 153 2.88 -3.32 19.24
CA LEU A 153 2.95 -4.52 20.06
C LEU A 153 2.31 -5.71 19.32
N PRO A 154 2.58 -6.97 19.77
CA PRO A 154 1.99 -8.16 19.16
C PRO A 154 0.47 -8.08 19.01
N GLY A 155 -0.01 -8.45 17.81
CA GLY A 155 -1.41 -8.39 17.40
C GLY A 155 -1.86 -7.02 16.92
N HIS A 156 -0.95 -6.25 16.27
CA HIS A 156 -1.24 -4.93 15.67
C HIS A 156 -1.77 -3.90 16.67
N ARG A 157 -1.28 -3.96 17.91
CA ARG A 157 -1.70 -3.05 18.97
C ARG A 157 -0.73 -1.88 19.04
N GLN A 158 -1.21 -0.65 18.92
CA GLN A 158 -0.35 0.52 18.99
C GLN A 158 0.35 0.62 20.36
N VAL A 159 1.65 0.92 20.33
CA VAL A 159 2.50 1.00 21.53
C VAL A 159 2.18 2.23 22.37
N ASP A 160 1.63 3.29 21.77
CA ASP A 160 1.28 4.54 22.44
C ASP A 160 -0.03 4.47 23.25
N ASP A 161 -0.84 3.41 23.05
CA ASP A 161 -2.02 3.12 23.85
C ASP A 161 -1.67 2.43 25.18
N GLU A 162 -2.03 3.09 26.28
CA GLU A 162 -1.76 2.63 27.65
C GLU A 162 -2.38 1.27 27.97
N ARG A 163 -3.60 1.01 27.49
CA ARG A 163 -4.30 -0.26 27.76
C ARG A 163 -3.61 -1.42 27.05
N ASN A 164 -3.13 -1.20 25.84
CA ASN A 164 -2.34 -2.17 25.08
C ASN A 164 -1.03 -2.50 25.79
N ARG A 165 -0.30 -1.48 26.26
CA ARG A 165 0.94 -1.67 27.04
C ARG A 165 0.71 -2.45 28.32
N GLN A 166 -0.27 -2.07 29.14
CA GLN A 166 -0.54 -2.75 30.41
C GLN A 166 -0.78 -4.26 30.24
N ARG A 167 -1.43 -4.66 29.14
CA ARG A 167 -1.67 -6.07 28.84
C ARG A 167 -0.36 -6.82 28.61
N VAL A 168 0.56 -6.24 27.84
CA VAL A 168 1.87 -6.83 27.55
C VAL A 168 2.77 -6.77 28.77
N SER A 169 2.83 -5.64 29.48
CA SER A 169 3.59 -5.46 30.71
C SER A 169 3.28 -6.52 31.76
N ARG A 170 1.98 -6.81 32.00
CA ARG A 170 1.57 -7.87 32.94
C ARG A 170 1.97 -9.26 32.47
N ALA A 171 1.95 -9.51 31.17
CA ALA A 171 2.29 -10.83 30.62
C ALA A 171 3.80 -11.10 30.64
N TRP A 172 4.62 -10.05 30.49
CA TRP A 172 6.08 -10.14 30.43
C TRP A 172 6.79 -9.76 31.73
N ASP A 173 6.04 -9.28 32.73
CA ASP A 173 6.58 -8.74 33.98
C ASP A 173 7.65 -7.65 33.73
N ALA A 174 7.31 -6.71 32.83
CA ALA A 174 8.22 -5.68 32.35
C ALA A 174 7.51 -4.37 32.01
N ASP A 175 8.20 -3.25 32.23
CA ASP A 175 7.73 -1.94 31.77
C ASP A 175 7.93 -1.79 30.26
N ILE A 176 6.88 -1.42 29.55
CA ILE A 176 6.89 -1.24 28.10
C ILE A 176 6.97 0.26 27.78
N PRO A 177 7.92 0.71 26.93
CA PRO A 177 8.00 2.11 26.51
C PRO A 177 6.69 2.62 25.90
N SER A 178 6.35 3.88 26.13
CA SER A 178 5.13 4.50 25.60
C SER A 178 5.30 5.15 24.22
N SER A 179 6.54 5.26 23.74
CA SER A 179 6.86 5.89 22.46
C SER A 179 7.25 4.85 21.42
N PRO A 180 6.89 5.04 20.15
CA PRO A 180 7.43 4.26 19.04
C PRO A 180 8.97 4.26 19.04
N GLY A 181 9.54 3.14 18.61
CA GLY A 181 10.97 3.01 18.36
C GLY A 181 11.41 3.69 17.06
N ILE A 182 12.70 3.61 16.78
CA ILE A 182 13.29 4.13 15.54
C ILE A 182 13.02 3.14 14.40
N GLY A 183 12.43 3.62 13.31
CA GLY A 183 12.16 2.81 12.13
C GLY A 183 13.42 2.57 11.29
N ILE A 184 13.39 1.53 10.45
CA ILE A 184 14.54 1.18 9.58
C ILE A 184 14.96 2.35 8.65
N ARG A 185 14.04 3.24 8.30
CA ARG A 185 14.30 4.43 7.47
C ARG A 185 15.15 5.48 8.18
N GLU A 186 15.01 5.57 9.50
CA GLU A 186 15.67 6.56 10.35
C GLU A 186 16.93 5.99 10.99
N LEU A 187 17.08 4.65 10.97
CA LEU A 187 18.13 3.93 11.68
C LEU A 187 19.54 4.40 11.28
N ALA A 188 19.81 4.60 9.98
CA ALA A 188 21.12 5.08 9.52
C ALA A 188 21.47 6.45 10.14
N GLY A 189 20.58 7.44 10.00
CA GLY A 189 20.78 8.76 10.61
C GLY A 189 20.84 8.73 12.14
N ALA A 190 20.14 7.80 12.78
CA ALA A 190 20.23 7.60 14.22
C ALA A 190 21.58 7.00 14.66
N VAL A 191 22.20 6.14 13.85
CA VAL A 191 23.57 5.66 14.10
C VAL A 191 24.58 6.78 13.85
N ASP A 192 24.47 7.49 12.73
CA ASP A 192 25.39 8.59 12.37
C ASP A 192 25.41 9.71 13.41
N SER A 193 24.24 10.07 13.94
CA SER A 193 24.12 11.07 15.02
C SER A 193 24.57 10.56 16.39
N GLY A 194 24.84 9.26 16.51
CA GLY A 194 25.19 8.60 17.75
C GLY A 194 24.02 8.36 18.71
N LEU A 195 22.77 8.56 18.28
CA LEU A 195 21.58 8.20 19.06
C LEU A 195 21.47 6.68 19.26
N VAL A 196 21.81 5.90 18.23
CA VAL A 196 21.91 4.44 18.29
C VAL A 196 23.38 4.04 18.32
N LYS A 197 23.79 3.29 19.35
CA LYS A 197 25.17 2.82 19.55
C LYS A 197 25.38 1.34 19.30
N ALA A 198 24.30 0.57 19.19
CA ALA A 198 24.35 -0.86 18.97
C ALA A 198 23.15 -1.30 18.12
N VAL A 199 23.39 -2.24 17.20
CA VAL A 199 22.36 -2.83 16.34
C VAL A 199 22.52 -4.34 16.36
N HIS A 200 21.42 -5.05 16.63
CA HIS A 200 21.37 -6.52 16.57
C HIS A 200 20.54 -6.95 15.36
N VAL A 201 21.21 -7.49 14.35
CA VAL A 201 20.59 -7.97 13.11
C VAL A 201 20.33 -9.48 13.22
N ILE A 202 19.07 -9.90 13.04
CA ILE A 202 18.64 -11.31 13.13
C ILE A 202 17.96 -11.69 11.82
N GLY A 203 18.50 -12.70 11.13
CA GLY A 203 17.84 -13.29 9.94
C GLY A 203 17.73 -12.34 8.73
N ASP A 204 18.48 -11.24 8.74
CA ASP A 204 18.55 -10.27 7.65
C ASP A 204 20.01 -10.07 7.22
N SER A 205 20.23 -9.67 5.97
CA SER A 205 21.55 -9.29 5.46
C SER A 205 21.61 -7.77 5.40
N PRO A 206 22.48 -7.11 6.17
CA PRO A 206 22.64 -5.64 6.12
C PRO A 206 23.28 -5.14 4.82
N ASN A 207 23.22 -5.90 3.72
CA ASN A 207 23.84 -5.57 2.44
C ASN A 207 22.87 -5.70 1.24
N PHE A 208 22.76 -4.54 0.54
CA PHE A 208 22.62 -4.33 -0.92
C PHE A 208 21.40 -4.91 -1.64
N THR A 209 20.31 -4.13 -1.74
CA THR A 209 19.60 -3.82 -3.02
C THR A 209 18.37 -2.92 -2.85
N ASN A 210 17.84 -2.75 -1.63
CA ASN A 210 16.47 -2.18 -1.47
C ASN A 210 16.38 -0.80 -0.75
N GLY A 211 17.49 -0.04 -0.68
CA GLY A 211 17.54 1.40 -0.35
C GLY A 211 17.08 1.81 1.06
N GLU A 212 17.90 2.34 1.96
CA GLU A 212 19.33 2.60 2.02
C GLU A 212 19.71 2.42 3.50
N LEU A 213 20.88 1.86 3.78
CA LEU A 213 21.58 2.10 5.05
C LEU A 213 22.88 2.89 4.81
N GLY A 214 23.15 3.33 3.56
CA GLY A 214 24.35 4.10 3.22
C GLY A 214 25.63 3.49 3.78
N ASP A 215 26.35 4.29 4.55
CA ASP A 215 27.63 3.98 5.20
C ASP A 215 27.46 3.18 6.51
N PHE A 216 26.34 2.48 6.73
CA PHE A 216 26.01 1.88 8.03
C PHE A 216 27.08 0.95 8.62
N ARG A 217 27.89 0.31 7.79
CA ARG A 217 29.07 -0.42 8.29
C ARG A 217 30.12 0.54 8.85
N THR A 218 30.40 1.64 8.16
CA THR A 218 31.27 2.72 8.63
C THR A 218 30.66 3.53 9.77
N ALA A 219 29.34 3.61 9.88
CA ALA A 219 28.65 4.19 11.03
C ALA A 219 28.71 3.30 12.28
N LEU A 220 28.95 1.98 12.09
CA LEU A 220 29.19 1.01 13.15
C LEU A 220 30.68 0.90 13.55
N ASP A 221 31.59 1.46 12.76
CA ASP A 221 33.04 1.54 13.04
C ASP A 221 33.38 2.77 13.92
#